data_AF-A0A521U4I0-F1
#
_entry.id   AF-A0A521U4I0-F1
#
_cell.length_a   1.000
_cell.length_b   1.000
_cell.length_c   1.000
_cell.angle_alpha   90.00
_cell.angle_beta   90.00
_cell.angle_gamma   90.00
#
_symmetry.space_group_name_H-M   'P 1'
#
loop_
_entity.id
_entity.type
_entity.pdbx_description
1 polymer ?
#
loop_
_entity_poly.entity_id
_entity_poly.type
_entity_poly.pdbx_seq_one_letter_code
_entity_poly.pdbx_strand_id
1 'polypeptide(L)' 'MCILVLPTDAVQILRGYGFISEYPVERMMRDAKITQIYEGTNQVQRLVVARAVLRKYERVGVA' A
#
# COMPACT_ATOMS: atom_id res chain seq x y z
N MET A 1 0.41 3.61 2.92
CA MET A 1 0.29 2.59 1.87
C MET A 1 0.58 3.19 0.48
N CYS A 2 1.83 3.54 0.16
CA CYS A 2 2.21 4.11 -1.14
C CYS A 2 3.32 3.30 -1.85
N ILE A 3 3.87 2.29 -1.17
CA ILE A 3 5.04 1.53 -1.62
C ILE A 3 4.75 0.66 -2.85
N LEU A 4 3.48 0.34 -3.13
CA LEU A 4 3.10 -0.51 -4.27
C LEU A 4 3.13 0.22 -5.63
N VAL A 5 2.94 1.54 -5.67
CA VAL A 5 2.74 2.28 -6.93
C VAL A 5 4.00 2.26 -7.80
N LEU A 6 5.17 2.50 -7.19
CA LEU A 6 6.46 2.50 -7.88
C LEU A 6 6.82 1.15 -8.55
N PRO A 7 6.78 0.00 -7.85
CA PRO A 7 7.09 -1.28 -8.45
C PRO A 7 6.04 -1.71 -9.48
N THR A 8 4.76 -1.40 -9.30
CA THR A 8 3.74 -1.74 -10.31
C THR A 8 3.96 -0.99 -11.62
N ASP A 9 4.31 0.29 -11.54
CA ASP A 9 4.58 1.11 -12.73
C ASP A 9 5.87 0.66 -13.42
N ALA A 10 6.90 0.33 -12.63
CA ALA A 10 8.17 -0.22 -13.14
C ALA A 10 7.97 -1.55 -13.88
N VAL A 11 7.19 -2.48 -13.32
CA VAL A 11 6.85 -3.76 -13.99
C VAL A 11 6.07 -3.51 -15.29
N GLN A 12 5.15 -2.56 -15.30
CA GLN A 12 4.36 -2.25 -16.49
C GLN A 12 5.23 -1.70 -17.65
N ILE A 13 6.26 -0.92 -17.33
CA ILE A 13 7.25 -0.41 -18.29
C ILE A 13 8.17 -1.54 -18.80
N LEU A 14 8.66 -2.39 -17.89
CA LEU A 14 9.59 -3.49 -18.20
C LEU A 14 8.89 -4.73 -18.80
N ARG A 15 7.55 -4.75 -18.81
CA ARG A 15 6.70 -5.88 -19.24
C ARG A 15 7.21 -7.20 -18.67
N GLY A 16 7.39 -8.23 -19.50
CA GLY A 16 7.82 -9.57 -19.08
C GLY A 16 9.16 -9.58 -18.34
N TYR A 17 10.07 -8.65 -18.63
CA TYR A 17 11.37 -8.55 -17.95
C TYR A 17 11.24 -8.09 -16.50
N GLY A 18 10.16 -7.38 -16.15
CA GLY A 18 9.88 -6.95 -14.78
C GLY A 18 9.52 -8.07 -13.81
N PHE A 19 9.26 -9.28 -14.31
CA PHE A 19 8.93 -10.47 -13.52
C PHE A 19 10.07 -11.48 -13.40
N ILE A 20 11.21 -11.21 -14.05
CA ILE A 20 12.36 -12.11 -14.03
C ILE A 20 13.20 -11.81 -12.79
N SER A 21 13.63 -12.84 -12.07
CA SER A 21 14.42 -12.73 -10.83
C SER A 21 15.77 -12.02 -10.98
N GLU A 22 16.22 -11.80 -12.22
CA GLU A 22 17.45 -11.05 -12.52
C GLU A 22 17.29 -9.54 -12.30
N TYR A 23 16.07 -9.02 -12.35
CA TYR A 23 15.80 -7.59 -12.16
C TYR A 23 15.33 -7.28 -10.73
N PRO A 24 15.86 -6.23 -10.08
CA PRO A 24 15.49 -5.88 -8.70
C PRO A 24 14.01 -5.49 -8.55
N VAL A 25 13.34 -5.17 -9.66
CA VAL A 25 11.92 -4.78 -9.71
C VAL A 25 10.99 -5.90 -9.22
N GLU A 26 11.30 -7.17 -9.51
CA GLU A 26 10.52 -8.31 -9.02
C GLU A 26 10.55 -8.38 -7.48
N ARG A 27 11.74 -8.23 -6.90
CA ARG A 27 11.94 -8.20 -5.46
C ARG A 27 11.21 -7.02 -4.82
N MET A 28 11.30 -5.83 -5.41
CA MET A 28 10.59 -4.64 -4.92
C MET A 28 9.07 -4.84 -4.94
N MET A 29 8.53 -5.50 -5.98
CA MET A 29 7.09 -5.82 -6.06
C MET A 29 6.66 -6.81 -4.96
N ARG A 30 7.51 -7.79 -4.65
CA ARG A 30 7.29 -8.77 -3.57
C ARG A 30 7.29 -8.10 -2.20
N ASP A 31 8.31 -7.29 -1.90
CA ASP A 31 8.43 -6.57 -0.63
C ASP A 31 7.28 -5.56 -0.46
N ALA A 32 6.88 -4.89 -1.55
CA ALA A 32 5.72 -4.01 -1.56
C ALA A 32 4.40 -4.73 -1.26
N LYS A 33 4.28 -6.02 -1.57
CA LYS A 33 3.08 -6.81 -1.25
C LYS A 33 3.08 -7.30 0.20
N ILE A 34 4.24 -7.71 0.71
CA ILE A 34 4.42 -8.17 2.10
C ILE A 34 4.02 -7.06 3.08
N THR A 35 4.44 -5.82 2.82
CA THR A 35 4.09 -4.66 3.67
C THR A 35 2.58 -4.39 3.73
N GLN A 36 1.81 -4.76 2.70
CA GLN A 36 0.34 -4.65 2.72
C GLN A 36 -0.35 -5.70 3.58
N ILE A 37 0.37 -6.69 4.11
CA ILE A 37 -0.20 -7.79 4.89
C ILE A 37 0.33 -7.71 6.32
N TYR A 38 1.64 -7.50 6.48
CA TYR A 38 2.31 -7.53 7.78
C TYR A 38 2.05 -6.28 8.64
N GLU A 39 2.18 -5.07 8.09
CA GLU A 39 1.98 -3.82 8.85
C GLU A 39 0.51 -3.36 8.89
N GLY A 40 -0.41 -4.28 8.60
CA GLY A 40 -1.84 -4.04 8.54
C GLY A 40 -2.35 -3.94 7.11
N THR A 41 -3.44 -4.67 6.84
CA THR A 41 -4.09 -4.67 5.54
C THR A 41 -4.68 -3.32 5.20
N ASN A 42 -4.77 -3.02 3.90
CA ASN A 42 -5.43 -1.82 3.39
C ASN A 42 -6.84 -1.66 3.97
N GLN A 43 -7.57 -2.76 4.15
CA GLN A 43 -8.91 -2.74 4.72
C GLN A 43 -8.90 -2.33 6.20
N VAL A 44 -8.01 -2.91 7.00
CA VAL A 44 -7.91 -2.61 8.44
C VAL A 44 -7.41 -1.17 8.64
N GLN A 45 -6.41 -0.73 7.87
CA GLN A 45 -5.92 0.66 7.93
C GLN A 45 -7.04 1.66 7.61
N ARG A 46 -7.89 1.39 6.60
CA ARG A 46 -9.04 2.25 6.30
C ARG A 46 -10.04 2.33 7.46
N LEU A 47 -10.31 1.21 8.13
CA LEU A 47 -11.19 1.19 9.32
C LEU A 47 -10.60 1.98 10.49
N VAL A 48 -9.29 1.87 10.74
CA VAL A 48 -8.60 2.63 11.79
C VAL A 48 -8.65 4.13 11.50
N VAL A 49 -8.37 4.54 10.26
CA VAL A 49 -8.47 5.94 9.85
C VAL A 49 -9.90 6.44 9.95
N ALA A 50 -10.90 5.68 9.50
CA ALA A 50 -12.31 6.07 9.59
C ALA A 50 -12.75 6.31 11.04
N ARG A 51 -12.36 5.44 11.98
CA ARG A 51 -12.62 5.61 13.42
C ARG A 51 -11.90 6.83 14.00
N ALA A 52 -10.64 7.06 13.61
CA ALA A 52 -9.86 8.20 14.06
C ALA A 52 -10.45 9.53 13.55
N VAL A 53 -10.93 9.56 12.30
CA VAL A 53 -11.60 10.70 11.69
C VAL A 53 -12.93 10.98 12.41
N LEU A 54 -13.78 9.97 12.59
CA LEU A 54 -15.06 10.13 13.29
C LEU A 54 -14.90 10.74 14.69
N ARG A 55 -13.94 10.22 15.48
CA ARG A 55 -13.59 10.79 16.80
C ARG A 55 -13.05 12.21 16.76
N LYS A 56 -12.44 12.65 15.64
CA LYS A 56 -12.03 14.05 15.48
C LYS A 56 -13.25 14.94 15.26
N TYR A 57 -14.21 14.53 14.43
CA TYR A 57 -15.43 15.29 14.19
C TYR A 57 -16.28 15.44 15.45
N GLU A 58 -16.42 14.39 16.27
CA GLU A 58 -17.12 14.45 17.56
C GLU A 58 -16.48 15.45 18.53
N ARG A 59 -15.14 15.61 18.50
CA ARG A 59 -14.41 16.56 19.38
C ARG A 59 -14.43 18.00 18.88
N VAL A 60 -14.60 18.22 17.58
CA VAL A 60 -14.68 19.57 16.99
C VAL A 60 -16.11 20.15 17.11
N GLY A 61 -17.07 19.38 17.64
CA GLY A 61 -18.42 19.87 17.93
C GLY A 61 -19.22 20.16 16.68
N VAL A 62 -19.07 19.33 15.63
CA VAL A 62 -19.90 19.39 14.41
C VAL A 62 -21.05 18.37 14.48
N ALA A 63 -21.57 18.14 15.69
CA ALA A 63 -22.77 17.34 15.93
C ALA A 63 -23.77 18.18 16.73
#